data_AF-A0A7R9L5I4-F1
#
_entry.id   AF-A0A7R9L5I4-F1
#
_cell.length_a   1.000
_cell.length_b   1.000
_cell.length_c   1.000
_cell.angle_alpha   90.00
_cell.angle_beta   90.00
_cell.angle_gamma   90.00
#
_symmetry.space_group_name_H-M   'P 1'
#
loop_
_entity.id
_entity.type
_entity.pdbx_description
1 polymer ?
#
loop_
_entity_poly.entity_id
_entity_poly.type
_entity_poly.pdbx_seq_one_letter_code
_entity_poly.pdbx_strand_id
1 'polypeptide(L)'
;MPKAIRDKIDDYMNCEDIAMNFLVSHISRQPPIKVTSRWTFRCPGCPISLSEDDSHFNERHKCINYFVQIYGYMPLLNTQFRADSVLFKTRIPHDKQKCFKFI
;
A
#
# COMPACT_ATOMS: atom_id res chain seq x y z
N MET A 1 -7.96 9.92 12.35
CA MET A 1 -8.34 10.29 10.97
C MET A 1 -9.62 11.14 11.02
N PRO A 2 -9.69 12.28 10.31
CA PRO A 2 -10.89 13.13 10.20
C PRO A 2 -12.11 12.37 9.68
N LYS A 3 -13.32 12.75 10.12
CA LYS A 3 -14.57 12.09 9.67
C LYS A 3 -14.79 12.22 8.16
N ALA A 4 -14.52 13.40 7.59
CA ALA A 4 -14.66 13.66 6.16
C ALA A 4 -13.85 12.68 5.27
N ILE A 5 -12.70 12.19 5.75
CA ILE A 5 -11.92 11.19 5.01
C ILE A 5 -12.61 9.83 5.03
N ARG A 6 -13.19 9.42 6.16
CA ARG A 6 -13.93 8.16 6.26
C ARG A 6 -15.18 8.19 5.39
N ASP A 7 -15.96 9.26 5.47
CA ASP A 7 -17.16 9.43 4.67
C ASP A 7 -16.82 9.35 3.16
N LYS A 8 -15.70 9.95 2.74
CA LYS A 8 -15.23 9.86 1.35
C LYS A 8 -14.80 8.45 0.93
N ILE A 9 -14.17 7.68 1.82
CA ILE A 9 -13.79 6.29 1.54
C ILE A 9 -15.03 5.43 1.37
N ASP A 10 -16.03 5.60 2.23
CA ASP A 10 -17.29 4.86 2.17
C ASP A 10 -18.07 5.20 0.88
N ASP A 11 -18.04 6.46 0.44
CA ASP A 11 -18.69 6.89 -0.82
C ASP A 11 -18.06 6.26 -2.08
N TYR A 12 -16.73 6.16 -2.13
CA TYR A 12 -16.00 5.63 -3.30
C TYR A 12 -15.73 4.13 -3.22
N MET A 13 -15.90 3.53 -2.04
CA MET A 13 -15.49 2.14 -1.74
C MET A 13 -14.05 1.85 -2.20
N ASN A 14 -13.16 2.84 -2.04
CA ASN A 14 -11.79 2.84 -2.52
C ASN A 14 -10.93 3.79 -1.66
N CYS A 15 -9.61 3.74 -1.84
CA CYS A 15 -8.62 4.63 -1.23
C CYS A 15 -8.43 4.50 0.28
N GLU A 16 -8.92 3.43 0.91
CA GLU A 16 -8.70 3.11 2.32
C GLU A 16 -7.20 2.90 2.61
N ASP A 17 -6.49 2.25 1.68
CA ASP A 17 -5.04 2.05 1.72
C ASP A 17 -4.27 3.38 1.66
N ILE A 18 -4.68 4.29 0.77
CA ILE A 18 -4.11 5.64 0.64
C ILE A 18 -4.37 6.44 1.93
N ALA A 19 -5.60 6.41 2.45
CA ALA A 19 -5.96 7.14 3.66
C ALA A 19 -5.16 6.66 4.88
N MET A 20 -4.94 5.34 4.99
CA MET A 20 -4.06 4.78 6.02
C MET A 20 -2.61 5.25 5.88
N ASN A 21 -2.06 5.31 4.66
CA ASN A 21 -0.72 5.86 4.44
C ASN A 21 -0.64 7.35 4.83
N PHE A 22 -1.64 8.16 4.49
CA PHE A 22 -1.71 9.56 4.91
C PHE A 22 -1.74 9.69 6.44
N LEU A 23 -2.54 8.88 7.13
CA LEU A 23 -2.64 8.87 8.58
C LEU A 23 -1.30 8.52 9.23
N VAL A 24 -0.67 7.43 8.79
CA VAL A 24 0.61 6.95 9.34
C VAL A 24 1.70 7.99 9.12
N SER A 25 1.86 8.50 7.89
CA SER A 25 2.88 9.51 7.60
C SER A 25 2.63 10.84 8.33
N HIS A 26 1.36 11.23 8.52
CA HIS A 26 1.01 12.42 9.32
C HIS A 26 1.42 12.27 10.80
N ILE A 27 1.23 11.09 11.39
CA ILE A 27 1.55 10.83 12.79
C ILE A 27 3.05 10.60 12.99
N SER A 28 3.66 9.71 12.20
CA SER A 28 5.05 9.29 12.41
C SER A 28 6.06 10.28 11.85
N ARG A 29 5.67 11.10 10.86
CA ARG A 29 6.58 11.95 10.07
C ARG A 29 7.73 11.16 9.42
N GLN A 30 7.51 9.87 9.19
CA GLN A 30 8.47 8.97 8.57
C GLN A 30 7.97 8.48 7.21
N PRO A 31 8.88 8.22 6.26
CA PRO A 31 8.50 7.66 4.98
C PRO A 31 8.18 6.16 5.09
N PRO A 32 7.45 5.59 4.12
CA PRO A 32 7.16 4.17 4.11
C PRO A 32 8.42 3.33 3.88
N ILE A 33 8.38 2.05 4.27
CA ILE A 33 9.46 1.09 4.03
C ILE A 33 8.95 0.06 3.00
N LYS A 34 9.64 -0.05 1.86
CA LYS A 34 9.35 -1.12 0.92
C LYS A 34 9.98 -2.41 1.43
N VAL A 35 9.17 -3.45 1.60
CA VAL A 35 9.65 -4.79 1.95
C VAL A 35 9.62 -5.71 0.72
N THR A 36 9.67 -7.03 0.95
CA THR A 36 9.68 -8.10 -0.05
C THR A 36 8.66 -7.91 -1.19
N SER A 37 8.84 -8.66 -2.29
CA SER A 37 7.93 -8.56 -3.44
C SER A 37 6.48 -8.79 -3.05
N ARG A 38 5.56 -8.06 -3.70
CA ARG A 38 4.11 -8.20 -3.51
C ARG A 38 3.71 -9.66 -3.63
N TRP A 39 3.24 -10.25 -2.54
CA TRP A 39 2.60 -11.56 -2.58
C TRP A 39 1.22 -11.35 -3.20
N THR A 40 1.06 -11.75 -4.45
CA THR A 40 -0.24 -11.67 -5.11
C THR A 40 -1.07 -12.86 -4.65
N PHE A 41 -2.03 -12.63 -3.76
CA PHE A 41 -3.08 -13.61 -3.51
C PHE A 41 -3.99 -13.65 -4.73
N ARG A 42 -3.66 -14.51 -5.70
CA ARG A 42 -4.53 -14.73 -6.85
C ARG A 42 -5.70 -15.58 -6.37
N CYS A 43 -6.87 -14.98 -6.25
CA CYS A 43 -8.12 -15.70 -6.03
C CYS A 43 -8.54 -16.36 -7.36
N PRO A 44 -8.49 -17.70 -7.50
CA PRO A 44 -8.73 -18.36 -8.79
C PRO A 44 -10.17 -18.25 -9.30
N GLY A 45 -11.13 -17.90 -8.44
CA GLY A 45 -12.56 -17.82 -8.76
C GLY A 45 -13.21 -16.46 -8.49
N CYS A 46 -12.41 -15.43 -8.21
CA CYS A 46 -12.96 -14.08 -8.00
C CYS A 46 -13.19 -13.42 -9.36
N PRO A 47 -14.40 -12.91 -9.66
CA PRO A 47 -14.66 -12.14 -10.86
C PRO A 47 -13.88 -10.82 -10.77
N ILE A 48 -13.09 -10.50 -11.80
CA ILE A 48 -12.48 -9.20 -12.15
C ILE A 48 -12.02 -8.36 -10.95
N SER A 49 -10.71 -8.16 -10.80
CA SER A 49 -10.21 -7.31 -9.72
C SER A 49 -10.71 -5.87 -9.89
N LEU A 50 -11.06 -5.18 -8.79
CA LEU A 50 -11.41 -3.74 -8.81
C LEU A 50 -10.33 -2.87 -9.49
N SER A 51 -9.10 -3.37 -9.55
CA SER A 51 -7.97 -2.73 -10.22
C SER A 51 -7.92 -2.91 -11.75
N GLU A 52 -8.82 -3.69 -12.35
CA GLU A 52 -8.91 -3.90 -13.81
C GLU A 52 -9.69 -2.80 -14.53
N ASP A 53 -10.43 -1.95 -13.81
CA ASP A 53 -11.09 -0.79 -14.41
C ASP A 53 -10.10 0.36 -14.64
N ASP A 54 -10.05 0.92 -15.85
CA ASP A 54 -9.23 2.08 -16.21
C ASP A 54 -9.57 3.33 -15.37
N SER A 55 -10.82 3.41 -14.86
CA SER A 55 -11.27 4.51 -14.00
C SER A 55 -10.59 4.51 -12.62
N HIS A 56 -10.15 3.33 -12.14
CA HIS A 56 -9.62 3.11 -10.79
C HIS A 56 -8.42 4.01 -10.47
N PHE A 57 -7.52 4.23 -11.43
CA PHE A 57 -6.35 5.10 -11.21
C PHE A 57 -6.73 6.58 -11.13
N ASN A 58 -7.73 7.01 -11.89
CA ASN A 58 -8.24 8.38 -11.86
C ASN A 58 -8.93 8.67 -10.51
N GLU A 59 -9.67 7.71 -9.97
CA GLU A 59 -10.28 7.82 -8.64
C GLU A 59 -9.23 7.95 -7.54
N ARG A 60 -8.19 7.10 -7.57
CA ARG A 60 -7.07 7.19 -6.62
C ARG A 60 -6.37 8.54 -6.66
N HIS A 61 -6.18 9.12 -7.85
CA HIS A 61 -5.62 10.47 -7.97
C HIS A 61 -6.51 11.53 -7.31
N LYS A 62 -7.84 11.45 -7.48
CA LYS A 62 -8.80 12.34 -6.82
C LYS A 62 -8.77 12.19 -5.30
N CYS A 63 -8.65 10.97 -4.78
CA CYS A 63 -8.53 10.71 -3.33
C CYS A 63 -7.31 11.43 -2.73
N ILE A 64 -6.14 11.33 -3.37
CA ILE A 64 -4.91 12.00 -2.90
C ILE A 64 -5.14 13.51 -2.80
N ASN A 65 -5.68 14.13 -3.85
CA ASN A 65 -5.92 15.58 -3.86
C ASN A 65 -6.93 16.00 -2.77
N TYR A 66 -7.99 15.23 -2.58
CA TYR A 66 -8.96 15.49 -1.52
C TYR A 66 -8.34 15.36 -0.12
N PHE A 67 -7.54 14.33 0.12
CA PHE A 67 -6.87 14.15 1.42
C PHE A 67 -5.87 15.26 1.72
N VAL A 68 -5.12 15.74 0.71
CA VAL A 68 -4.24 16.91 0.86
C VAL A 68 -5.02 18.14 1.31
N GLN A 69 -6.21 18.38 0.74
CA GLN A 69 -7.07 19.49 1.15
C GLN A 69 -7.54 19.36 2.60
N ILE A 70 -7.93 18.16 3.04
CA ILE A 70 -8.39 17.93 4.42
C ILE A 70 -7.25 18.05 5.44
N TYR A 71 -6.05 17.54 5.13
CA TYR A 71 -4.89 17.66 6.02
C TYR A 71 -4.22 19.06 5.95
N GLY A 72 -4.49 19.84 4.91
CA GLY A 72 -3.89 21.16 4.67
C GLY A 72 -2.47 21.14 4.12
N TYR A 73 -1.89 19.96 3.88
CA TYR A 73 -0.57 19.76 3.28
C TYR A 73 -0.43 18.31 2.78
N MET A 74 0.67 17.99 2.09
CA MET A 74 1.01 16.63 1.65
C MET A 74 1.81 15.90 2.75
N PRO A 75 1.24 14.91 3.47
CA PRO A 75 1.96 14.18 4.51
C PRO A 75 2.84 13.05 3.97
N LEU A 76 2.59 12.58 2.75
CA LEU A 76 3.33 11.48 2.15
C LEU A 76 4.77 11.88 1.84
N LEU A 77 5.71 11.01 2.19
CA LEU A 77 7.14 11.21 2.01
C LEU A 77 7.70 10.17 1.05
N ASN A 78 8.60 10.60 0.16
CA ASN A 78 9.31 9.70 -0.74
C ASN A 78 10.40 8.92 0.00
N THR A 79 10.66 7.69 -0.48
CA THR A 79 11.76 6.85 0.00
C THR A 79 12.34 6.04 -1.14
N GLN A 80 13.63 5.73 -1.03
CA GLN A 80 14.32 4.77 -1.90
C GLN A 80 14.77 3.54 -1.10
N PHE A 81 14.45 3.49 0.19
CA PHE A 81 14.89 2.42 1.08
C PHE A 81 14.02 1.16 0.93
N ARG A 82 14.68 0.02 0.76
CA ARG A 82 14.06 -1.29 0.69
C ARG A 82 14.71 -2.24 1.69
N ALA A 83 13.89 -2.81 2.57
CA ALA A 83 14.31 -3.80 3.56
C ALA A 83 13.81 -5.19 3.14
N ASP A 84 14.67 -5.97 2.49
CA ASP A 84 14.40 -7.38 2.17
C ASP A 84 14.95 -8.29 3.28
N SER A 85 14.30 -9.44 3.51
CA SER A 85 14.79 -10.43 4.47
C SER A 85 16.11 -11.07 4.01
N VAL A 86 16.89 -11.57 4.98
CA VAL A 86 18.13 -12.31 4.71
C VAL A 86 17.81 -13.50 3.80
N LEU A 87 18.53 -13.59 2.67
CA LEU A 87 18.32 -14.59 1.61
C LEU A 87 17.03 -14.42 0.78
N PHE A 88 16.41 -13.24 0.76
CA PHE A 88 15.28 -12.97 -0.13
C PHE A 88 15.65 -13.25 -1.60
N LYS A 89 14.89 -14.14 -2.26
CA LYS A 89 15.16 -14.67 -3.63
C LYS A 89 16.56 -15.28 -3.86
N THR A 90 17.40 -15.42 -2.84
CA THR A 90 18.69 -16.12 -2.95
C THR A 90 18.45 -17.62 -3.10
N ARG A 91 19.09 -18.25 -4.10
CA ARG A 91 19.16 -19.70 -4.21
C ARG A 91 20.14 -20.20 -3.15
N ILE A 92 19.71 -21.16 -2.34
CA ILE A 92 20.58 -21.82 -1.37
C ILE A 92 20.87 -23.25 -1.84
N PRO A 93 22.05 -23.81 -1.49
CA PRO A 93 22.36 -25.22 -1.73
C PRO A 93 21.29 -26.17 -1.21
N HIS A 94 21.17 -27.36 -1.81
CA HIS A 94 20.15 -28.35 -1.46
C HIS A 94 20.24 -28.87 -0.02
N ASP A 95 21.41 -28.75 0.63
CA ASP A 95 21.67 -29.14 2.02
C ASP A 95 21.31 -28.05 3.05
N LYS A 96 20.85 -26.88 2.60
CA LYS A 96 20.48 -25.76 3.49
C LYS A 96 18.98 -25.45 3.38
N GLN A 97 18.41 -24.98 4.48
CA GLN A 97 17.03 -24.46 4.51
C GLN A 97 17.04 -23.02 5.02
N LYS A 98 16.20 -22.16 4.44
CA LYS A 98 15.97 -20.82 5.00
C LYS A 98 15.24 -20.97 6.33
N CYS A 99 15.78 -20.38 7.40
CA CYS A 99 15.14 -20.36 8.72
C CYS A 99 13.77 -19.66 8.68
N PHE A 100 13.59 -18.72 7.74
CA PHE A 100 12.31 -18.10 7.44
C PHE A 100 11.71 -18.78 6.21
N LYS A 101 10.66 -19.58 6.43
CA LYS A 101 9.81 -20.07 5.35
C LYS A 101 9.04 -18.87 4.80
N PHE A 102 9.07 -18.67 3.49
CA PHE A 102 8.20 -17.70 2.81
C PHE A 102 6.75 -17.96 3.27
N ILE A 103 6.11 -16.96 3.89
CA ILE A 103 4.65 -16.86 3.90
C ILE A 103 4.29 -16.09 2.64
#